data_AF-A0A976GU06-F1
#
_entry.id   AF-A0A976GU06-F1
#
_cell.length_a   1.000
_cell.length_b   1.000
_cell.length_c   1.000
_cell.angle_alpha   90.00
_cell.angle_beta   90.00
_cell.angle_gamma   90.00
#
_symmetry.space_group_name_H-M   'P 1'
#
loop_
_entity.id
_entity.type
_entity.pdbx_description
1 polymer ?
#
loop_
_entity_poly.entity_id
_entity_poly.type
_entity_poly.pdbx_seq_one_letter_code
_entity_poly.pdbx_strand_id
1 'polypeptide(L)'
;MGWLSDPVLSTMLYWQEGDLASLIIHELTHSTIWVTGDVEYNENLADFIGDEGALLFMRHHYGKNSKQEKKFVEANIDNEVFFRYALKSTKRLDSLYKSFTKEAIEKFKKAKKDTLILNIVNGLADIGLYNGAKYAKRYRKKLPNNAFFMNFMRYRAKQDDFKKEFYQVSKGNLKKYIQYLKNK
;
A
#
# COMPACT_ATOMS: atom_id res chain seq x y z
N MET A 1 6.01 -22.40 4.89
CA MET A 1 5.19 -22.60 6.10
C MET A 1 4.93 -21.23 6.71
N GLY A 2 3.65 -20.86 6.91
CA GLY A 2 3.06 -19.74 7.68
C GLY A 2 3.86 -18.42 7.79
N TRP A 3 3.35 -17.25 7.45
CA TRP A 3 2.02 -16.69 7.64
C TRP A 3 2.01 -15.38 6.85
N LEU A 4 0.94 -15.07 6.11
CA LEU A 4 0.64 -13.66 5.85
C LEU A 4 0.50 -12.94 7.20
N SER A 5 0.98 -11.70 7.24
CA SER A 5 0.62 -10.78 8.34
C SER A 5 -0.88 -10.42 8.31
N ASP A 6 -1.60 -10.81 7.26
CA ASP A 6 -3.04 -10.66 7.12
C ASP A 6 -3.64 -11.96 6.54
N PRO A 7 -4.14 -12.90 7.36
CA PRO A 7 -5.07 -13.91 6.85
C PRO A 7 -6.24 -13.22 6.13
N VAL A 8 -6.87 -13.89 5.15
CA VAL A 8 -8.13 -13.40 4.56
C VAL A 8 -9.16 -13.30 5.68
N LEU A 9 -9.36 -12.09 6.20
CA LEU A 9 -10.30 -11.83 7.27
C LEU A 9 -11.71 -11.86 6.68
N SER A 10 -12.69 -12.37 7.42
CA SER A 10 -14.11 -12.34 7.01
C SER A 10 -14.62 -10.92 6.70
N THR A 11 -13.94 -9.89 7.21
CA THR A 11 -14.19 -8.48 6.88
C THR A 11 -13.76 -8.09 5.45
N MET A 12 -12.85 -8.85 4.83
CA MET A 12 -12.38 -8.65 3.45
C MET A 12 -13.43 -9.06 2.40
N LEU A 13 -14.44 -9.84 2.80
CA LEU A 13 -15.60 -10.16 1.95
C LEU A 13 -16.51 -8.95 1.69
N TYR A 14 -16.38 -7.89 2.48
CA TYR A 14 -17.12 -6.64 2.31
C TYR A 14 -16.32 -5.57 1.56
N TRP A 15 -15.14 -5.92 1.05
CA TRP A 15 -14.34 -5.04 0.22
C TRP A 15 -14.98 -4.81 -1.14
N GLN A 16 -14.55 -3.78 -1.85
CA GLN A 16 -14.99 -3.61 -3.24
C GLN A 16 -14.45 -4.78 -4.06
N GLU A 17 -15.19 -5.20 -5.07
CA GLU A 17 -14.86 -6.41 -5.83
C GLU A 17 -13.48 -6.38 -6.49
N GLY A 18 -12.98 -5.18 -6.84
CA GLY A 18 -11.61 -5.00 -7.32
C GLY A 18 -10.57 -5.39 -6.27
N ASP A 19 -10.75 -4.97 -5.03
CA ASP A 19 -9.83 -5.29 -3.92
C ASP A 19 -9.86 -6.79 -3.61
N LEU A 20 -11.06 -7.40 -3.62
CA LEU A 20 -11.20 -8.84 -3.42
C LEU A 20 -10.56 -9.64 -4.57
N ALA A 21 -10.74 -9.20 -5.81
CA ALA A 21 -10.08 -9.82 -6.96
C ALA A 21 -8.55 -9.70 -6.84
N SER A 22 -8.04 -8.53 -6.42
CA SER A 22 -6.60 -8.31 -6.23
C SER A 22 -6.04 -9.26 -5.17
N LEU A 23 -6.70 -9.39 -4.02
CA LEU A 23 -6.33 -10.32 -2.96
C LEU A 23 -6.34 -11.79 -3.42
N ILE A 24 -7.39 -12.23 -4.12
CA ILE A 24 -7.45 -13.62 -4.62
C ILE A 24 -6.28 -13.89 -5.56
N ILE A 25 -5.97 -12.95 -6.46
CA ILE A 25 -4.90 -13.10 -7.44
C ILE A 25 -3.52 -13.01 -6.77
N HIS A 26 -3.37 -12.20 -5.72
CA HIS A 26 -2.18 -12.15 -4.86
C HIS A 26 -1.84 -13.54 -4.30
N GLU A 27 -2.82 -14.19 -3.64
CA GLU A 27 -2.62 -15.52 -3.05
C GLU A 27 -2.34 -16.60 -4.11
N LEU A 28 -3.00 -16.50 -5.28
CA LEU A 28 -2.72 -17.39 -6.41
C LEU A 28 -1.31 -17.16 -6.97
N THR A 29 -0.78 -15.94 -6.89
CA THR A 29 0.57 -15.61 -7.33
C THR A 29 1.60 -16.32 -6.45
N HIS A 30 1.42 -16.30 -5.13
CA HIS A 30 2.26 -17.05 -4.20
C HIS A 30 2.29 -18.56 -4.49
N SER A 31 1.18 -19.09 -4.98
CA SER A 31 1.08 -20.51 -5.38
C SER A 31 1.74 -20.81 -6.74
N THR A 32 2.08 -19.78 -7.51
CA THR A 32 2.47 -19.90 -8.92
C THR A 32 3.90 -19.46 -9.21
N ILE A 33 4.40 -18.43 -8.52
CA ILE A 33 5.72 -17.82 -8.70
C ILE A 33 6.33 -17.63 -7.31
N TRP A 34 7.56 -18.11 -7.12
CA TRP A 34 8.27 -17.93 -5.86
C TRP A 34 9.77 -17.82 -6.07
N VAL A 35 10.35 -16.69 -5.67
CA VAL A 35 11.80 -16.49 -5.66
C VAL A 35 12.34 -16.85 -4.27
N THR A 36 13.18 -17.89 -4.21
CA THR A 36 13.77 -18.35 -2.95
C THR A 36 14.69 -17.29 -2.34
N GLY A 37 14.50 -16.99 -1.06
CA GLY A 37 15.40 -16.13 -0.28
C GLY A 37 15.03 -14.64 -0.23
N ASP A 38 14.00 -14.18 -0.95
CA ASP A 38 13.54 -12.79 -0.90
C ASP A 38 12.02 -12.70 -0.68
N VAL A 39 11.59 -12.83 0.58
CA VAL A 39 10.17 -12.71 0.98
C VAL A 39 9.58 -11.36 0.60
N GLU A 40 10.34 -10.28 0.80
CA GLU A 40 9.87 -8.93 0.48
C GLU A 40 9.62 -8.77 -1.03
N TYR A 41 10.47 -9.33 -1.87
CA TYR A 41 10.22 -9.36 -3.31
C TYR A 41 8.96 -10.14 -3.67
N ASN A 42 8.75 -11.34 -3.10
CA ASN A 42 7.59 -12.16 -3.42
C ASN A 42 6.27 -11.45 -3.04
N GLU A 43 6.19 -10.83 -1.86
CA GLU A 43 4.99 -10.08 -1.47
C GLU A 43 4.73 -8.88 -2.39
N ASN A 44 5.74 -8.06 -2.68
CA ASN A 44 5.53 -6.92 -3.57
C ASN A 44 5.21 -7.35 -5.02
N LEU A 45 5.73 -8.50 -5.46
CA LEU A 45 5.39 -9.07 -6.77
C LEU A 45 3.94 -9.57 -6.79
N ALA A 46 3.49 -10.23 -5.72
CA ALA A 46 2.12 -10.69 -5.56
C ALA A 46 1.14 -9.50 -5.51
N ASP A 47 1.47 -8.41 -4.81
CA ASP A 47 0.68 -7.17 -4.81
C ASP A 47 0.54 -6.63 -6.25
N PHE A 48 1.66 -6.56 -6.98
CA PHE A 48 1.68 -6.03 -8.35
C PHE A 48 0.84 -6.88 -9.31
N ILE A 49 1.00 -8.21 -9.27
CA ILE A 49 0.23 -9.14 -10.12
C ILE A 49 -1.25 -9.15 -9.71
N GLY A 50 -1.53 -9.05 -8.41
CA GLY A 50 -2.87 -8.87 -7.85
C GLY A 50 -3.59 -7.69 -8.47
N ASP A 51 -2.97 -6.50 -8.42
CA ASP A 51 -3.56 -5.26 -8.92
C ASP A 51 -3.76 -5.26 -10.44
N GLU A 52 -2.75 -5.69 -11.22
CA GLU A 52 -2.87 -5.80 -12.67
C GLU A 52 -3.91 -6.85 -13.08
N GLY A 53 -3.97 -7.98 -12.36
CA GLY A 53 -4.96 -9.03 -12.58
C GLY A 53 -6.38 -8.59 -12.26
N ALA A 54 -6.57 -7.88 -11.14
CA ALA A 54 -7.84 -7.30 -10.76
C ALA A 54 -8.31 -6.25 -11.77
N LEU A 55 -7.40 -5.41 -12.28
CA LEU A 55 -7.71 -4.45 -13.34
C LEU A 55 -8.21 -5.15 -14.60
N LEU A 56 -7.56 -6.25 -15.02
CA LEU A 56 -8.02 -7.06 -16.15
C LEU A 56 -9.38 -7.69 -15.88
N PHE A 57 -9.61 -8.21 -14.67
CA PHE A 57 -10.88 -8.78 -14.27
C PHE A 57 -12.01 -7.73 -14.29
N MET A 58 -11.79 -6.55 -13.72
CA MET A 58 -12.73 -5.43 -13.76
C MET A 58 -13.11 -5.06 -15.20
N ARG A 59 -12.12 -4.96 -16.09
CA ARG A 59 -12.35 -4.68 -17.52
C ARG A 59 -13.13 -5.78 -18.22
N HIS A 60 -12.85 -7.04 -17.90
CA HIS A 60 -13.50 -8.18 -18.52
C HIS A 60 -14.95 -8.32 -18.06
N HIS A 61 -15.20 -8.20 -16.75
CA HIS A 61 -16.51 -8.44 -16.15
C HIS A 61 -17.46 -7.24 -16.30
N TYR A 62 -16.96 -6.01 -16.12
CA TYR A 62 -17.76 -4.78 -16.13
C TYR A 62 -17.61 -3.94 -17.41
N GLY A 63 -16.63 -4.27 -18.25
CA GLY A 63 -16.28 -3.48 -19.43
C GLY A 63 -15.24 -2.40 -19.14
N LYS A 64 -14.51 -2.02 -20.19
CA LYS A 64 -13.51 -0.95 -20.15
C LYS A 64 -14.17 0.40 -19.90
N ASN A 65 -13.56 1.22 -19.05
CA ASN A 65 -14.04 2.50 -18.54
C ASN A 65 -15.32 2.43 -17.69
N SER A 66 -15.67 1.25 -17.20
CA SER A 66 -16.79 1.06 -16.26
C SER A 66 -16.56 1.84 -14.96
N LYS A 67 -17.65 2.08 -14.22
CA LYS A 67 -17.58 2.73 -12.92
C LYS A 67 -16.74 1.93 -11.93
N GLN A 68 -16.79 0.61 -12.02
CA GLN A 68 -16.06 -0.34 -11.18
C GLN A 68 -14.57 -0.29 -11.46
N GLU A 69 -14.15 -0.33 -12.73
CA GLU A 69 -12.74 -0.14 -13.10
C GLU A 69 -12.22 1.20 -12.59
N LYS A 70 -12.94 2.30 -12.85
CA LYS A 70 -12.52 3.64 -12.42
C LYS A 70 -12.34 3.72 -10.91
N LYS A 71 -13.31 3.23 -10.14
CA LYS A 71 -13.23 3.21 -8.67
C LYS A 71 -12.05 2.40 -8.16
N PHE A 72 -11.78 1.24 -8.77
CA PHE A 72 -10.62 0.41 -8.40
C PHE A 72 -9.31 1.14 -8.68
N VAL A 73 -9.16 1.74 -9.87
CA VAL A 73 -7.98 2.52 -10.23
C VAL A 73 -7.80 3.73 -9.31
N GLU A 74 -8.87 4.47 -9.01
CA GLU A 74 -8.86 5.60 -8.08
C GLU A 74 -8.45 5.17 -6.66
N ALA A 75 -8.94 4.01 -6.18
CA ALA A 75 -8.57 3.45 -4.89
C ALA A 75 -7.09 3.05 -4.83
N ASN A 76 -6.55 2.43 -5.88
CA ASN A 76 -5.13 2.06 -5.94
C ASN A 76 -4.22 3.30 -5.98
N ILE A 77 -4.61 4.35 -6.72
CA ILE A 77 -3.90 5.64 -6.70
C ILE A 77 -3.93 6.26 -5.29
N ASP A 78 -5.10 6.28 -4.64
CA ASP A 78 -5.24 6.78 -3.27
C ASP A 78 -4.35 6.01 -2.29
N ASN A 79 -4.32 4.68 -2.40
CA ASN A 79 -3.47 3.82 -1.58
C ASN A 79 -1.98 4.15 -1.78
N GLU A 80 -1.53 4.30 -3.02
CA GLU A 80 -0.13 4.64 -3.33
C GLU A 80 0.26 6.03 -2.79
N VAL A 81 -0.59 7.03 -2.99
CA VAL A 81 -0.39 8.40 -2.51
C VAL A 81 -0.36 8.43 -0.97
N PHE A 82 -1.32 7.77 -0.34
CA PHE A 82 -1.40 7.66 1.12
C PHE A 82 -0.16 6.95 1.68
N PHE A 83 0.25 5.83 1.06
CA PHE A 83 1.39 5.05 1.49
C PHE A 83 2.68 5.88 1.44
N ARG A 84 2.95 6.53 0.30
CA ARG A 84 4.13 7.42 0.15
C ARG A 84 4.13 8.54 1.18
N TYR A 85 2.97 9.13 1.44
CA TYR A 85 2.82 10.15 2.47
C TYR A 85 3.07 9.61 3.88
N ALA A 86 2.53 8.44 4.20
CA ALA A 86 2.71 7.78 5.49
C ALA A 86 4.18 7.41 5.73
N LEU A 87 4.86 6.82 4.75
CA LEU A 87 6.30 6.52 4.82
C LEU A 87 7.14 7.79 5.05
N LYS A 88 6.88 8.85 4.28
CA LYS A 88 7.55 10.15 4.48
C LYS A 88 7.30 10.69 5.90
N SER A 89 6.08 10.54 6.39
CA SER A 89 5.67 10.98 7.72
C SER A 89 6.35 10.16 8.83
N THR A 90 6.50 8.85 8.65
CA THR A 90 7.26 8.01 9.58
C THR A 90 8.72 8.40 9.64
N LYS A 91 9.37 8.69 8.50
CA LYS A 91 10.76 9.20 8.47
C LYS A 91 10.90 10.53 9.20
N ARG A 92 9.91 11.42 9.10
CA ARG A 92 9.86 12.69 9.87
C ARG A 92 9.73 12.45 11.37
N LEU A 93 8.91 11.49 11.78
CA LEU A 93 8.78 11.09 13.19
C LEU A 93 10.08 10.49 13.72
N ASP A 94 10.72 9.60 12.97
CA ASP A 94 12.02 9.03 13.33
C ASP A 94 13.08 10.11 13.52
N SER A 95 13.14 11.08 12.61
CA SER A 95 14.04 12.24 12.72
C SER A 95 13.73 13.11 13.94
N LEU A 96 12.44 13.31 14.26
CA LEU A 96 12.03 14.01 15.48
C LEU A 96 12.54 13.28 16.73
N TYR A 97 12.36 11.96 16.81
CA TYR A 97 12.86 11.19 17.96
C TYR A 97 14.38 11.27 18.10
N LYS A 98 15.13 11.19 16.99
CA LYS A 98 16.59 11.33 16.97
C LYS A 98 17.08 12.73 17.36
N SER A 99 16.25 13.75 17.23
CA SER A 99 16.58 15.12 17.61
C SER A 99 16.52 15.38 19.12
N PHE A 100 15.88 14.50 19.89
CA PHE A 100 15.77 14.69 21.33
C PHE A 100 17.07 14.30 22.04
N THR A 101 17.53 15.16 22.94
CA THR A 101 18.60 14.82 23.87
C THR A 101 18.09 13.83 24.92
N LYS A 102 19.02 13.14 25.62
CA LYS A 102 18.66 12.18 26.67
C LYS A 102 17.94 12.86 27.83
N GLU A 103 18.27 14.12 28.10
CA GLU A 103 17.77 14.95 29.20
C GLU A 103 16.42 15.60 28.89
N ALA A 104 15.94 15.51 27.64
CA ALA A 104 14.68 16.14 27.26
C ALA A 104 13.50 15.54 28.04
N ILE A 105 12.71 16.44 28.66
CA ILE A 105 11.55 16.09 29.50
C ILE A 105 10.48 15.38 28.67
N GLU A 106 9.92 14.30 29.20
CA GLU A 106 8.96 13.45 28.48
C GLU A 106 7.70 14.20 28.02
N LYS A 107 7.21 15.14 28.84
CA LYS A 107 6.09 16.03 28.48
C LYS A 107 6.40 16.88 27.23
N PHE A 108 7.63 17.35 27.08
CA PHE A 108 8.07 18.12 25.92
C PHE A 108 8.15 17.24 24.67
N LYS A 109 8.75 16.05 24.77
CA LYS A 109 8.81 15.06 23.69
C LYS A 109 7.41 14.72 23.19
N LYS A 110 6.49 14.43 24.12
CA LYS A 110 5.09 14.13 23.82
C LYS A 110 4.39 15.28 23.11
N ALA A 111 4.54 16.52 23.58
CA ALA A 111 3.93 17.69 22.93
C ALA A 111 4.43 17.88 21.49
N LYS A 112 5.75 17.76 21.25
CA LYS A 112 6.32 17.85 19.89
C LYS A 112 5.82 16.73 18.97
N LYS A 113 5.76 15.50 19.48
CA LYS A 113 5.21 14.35 18.77
C LYS A 113 3.75 14.57 18.39
N ASP A 114 2.91 14.95 19.35
CA ASP A 114 1.47 15.14 19.13
C ASP A 114 1.21 16.26 18.11
N THR A 115 1.97 17.37 18.17
CA THR A 115 1.92 18.44 17.17
C THR A 115 2.32 17.94 15.78
N LEU A 116 3.40 17.16 15.67
CA LEU A 116 3.82 16.60 14.38
C LEU A 116 2.76 15.65 13.80
N ILE A 117 2.19 14.78 14.63
CA ILE A 117 1.14 13.84 14.20
C ILE A 117 -0.11 14.58 13.76
N LEU A 118 -0.52 15.64 14.49
CA LEU A 118 -1.65 16.47 14.09
C LEU A 118 -1.40 17.14 12.72
N ASN A 119 -0.19 17.66 12.49
CA ASN A 119 0.19 18.25 11.20
C ASN A 119 0.18 17.22 10.07
N ILE A 120 0.64 15.99 10.34
CA ILE A 120 0.56 14.86 9.39
C ILE A 120 -0.91 14.56 9.05
N VAL A 121 -1.77 14.46 10.06
CA VAL A 121 -3.20 14.18 9.86
C VAL A 121 -3.89 15.29 9.08
N ASN A 122 -3.54 16.55 9.34
CA ASN A 122 -4.10 17.70 8.61
C ASN A 122 -3.67 17.69 7.14
N GLY A 123 -2.41 17.37 6.85
CA GLY A 123 -1.90 17.31 5.48
C GLY A 123 -2.52 16.22 4.61
N LEU A 124 -3.22 15.23 5.17
CA LEU A 124 -3.97 14.24 4.38
C LEU A 124 -5.05 14.87 3.48
N ALA A 125 -5.53 16.07 3.82
CA ALA A 125 -6.48 16.81 2.99
C ALA A 125 -5.83 17.36 1.70
N ASP A 126 -4.51 17.57 1.70
CA ASP A 126 -3.80 18.35 0.69
C ASP A 126 -2.93 17.50 -0.26
N ILE A 127 -2.85 16.19 -0.03
CA ILE A 127 -1.97 15.27 -0.79
C ILE A 127 -2.62 14.72 -2.07
N GLY A 128 -3.80 15.22 -2.44
CA GLY A 128 -4.46 14.82 -3.68
C GLY A 128 -5.18 13.48 -3.64
N LEU A 129 -5.54 12.98 -2.46
CA LEU A 129 -6.41 11.82 -2.32
C LEU A 129 -7.84 12.17 -2.77
N TYR A 130 -8.50 11.30 -3.54
CA TYR A 130 -9.91 11.44 -3.93
C TYR A 130 -10.81 11.62 -2.70
N ASN A 131 -10.45 11.05 -1.54
CA ASN A 131 -11.16 11.20 -0.27
C ASN A 131 -10.34 11.81 0.88
N GLY A 132 -9.32 12.62 0.59
CA GLY A 132 -8.36 13.14 1.60
C GLY A 132 -9.00 13.81 2.82
N ALA A 133 -10.02 14.64 2.60
CA ALA A 133 -10.75 15.30 3.69
C ALA A 133 -11.45 14.32 4.64
N LYS A 134 -11.98 13.20 4.13
CA LYS A 134 -12.62 12.15 4.93
C LYS A 134 -11.60 11.41 5.78
N TYR A 135 -10.42 11.12 5.24
CA TYR A 135 -9.32 10.52 5.98
C TYR A 135 -8.82 11.43 7.10
N ALA A 136 -8.55 12.71 6.80
CA ALA A 136 -8.15 13.70 7.80
C ALA A 136 -9.18 13.79 8.94
N LYS A 137 -10.49 13.87 8.61
CA LYS A 137 -11.57 13.90 9.61
C LYS A 137 -11.60 12.64 10.48
N ARG A 138 -11.36 11.45 9.92
CA ARG A 138 -11.32 10.19 10.67
C ARG A 138 -10.17 10.19 11.68
N TYR A 139 -8.97 10.56 11.26
CA TYR A 139 -7.78 10.53 12.13
C TYR A 139 -7.70 11.69 13.12
N ARG A 140 -8.41 12.80 12.89
CA ARG A 140 -8.56 13.87 13.91
C ARG A 140 -9.32 13.41 15.16
N LYS A 141 -10.28 12.48 15.03
CA LYS A 141 -11.03 11.95 16.19
C LYS A 141 -10.14 11.16 17.15
N LYS A 142 -9.14 10.47 16.60
CA LYS A 142 -8.14 9.71 17.36
C LYS A 142 -6.86 9.68 16.55
N LEU A 143 -5.86 10.45 17.00
CA LEU A 143 -4.58 10.53 16.32
C LEU A 143 -3.89 9.15 16.26
N PRO A 144 -3.24 8.82 15.13
CA PRO A 144 -2.45 7.60 15.03
C PRO A 144 -1.28 7.63 16.01
N ASN A 145 -0.86 6.45 16.46
CA ASN A 145 0.27 6.28 17.38
C ASN A 145 1.51 5.77 16.65
N ASN A 146 2.63 5.58 17.36
CA ASN A 146 3.87 5.10 16.74
C ASN A 146 3.70 3.73 16.06
N ALA A 147 2.90 2.82 16.62
CA ALA A 147 2.67 1.51 16.03
C ALA A 147 2.06 1.61 14.63
N PHE A 148 1.10 2.53 14.44
CA PHE A 148 0.57 2.85 13.11
C PHE A 148 1.70 3.25 12.13
N PHE A 149 2.57 4.17 12.52
CA PHE A 149 3.64 4.66 11.64
C PHE A 149 4.72 3.60 11.34
N MET A 150 5.01 2.72 12.31
CA MET A 150 6.01 1.66 12.15
C MET A 150 5.61 0.63 11.09
N ASN A 151 4.31 0.42 10.84
CA ASN A 151 3.83 -0.47 9.79
C ASN A 151 4.34 -0.06 8.40
N PHE A 152 4.62 1.22 8.18
CA PHE A 152 5.06 1.74 6.88
C PHE A 152 6.58 1.63 6.66
N MET A 153 7.38 1.39 7.70
CA MET A 153 8.86 1.37 7.59
C MET A 153 9.39 0.14 6.84
N ARG A 154 8.64 -0.96 6.86
CA ARG A 154 9.03 -2.23 6.25
C ARG A 154 8.68 -2.31 4.76
N TYR A 155 8.06 -1.27 4.21
CA TYR A 155 7.68 -1.24 2.83
C TYR A 155 8.77 -0.59 1.99
N ARG A 156 9.41 -1.38 1.14
CA ARG A 156 10.10 -0.85 -0.04
C ARG A 156 9.09 -0.83 -1.18
N ALA A 157 8.77 0.36 -1.66
CA ALA A 157 7.96 0.53 -2.86
C ALA A 157 8.74 0.03 -4.08
N LYS A 158 8.71 -1.27 -4.35
CA LYS A 158 9.22 -1.89 -5.60
C LYS A 158 8.19 -1.82 -6.73
N GLN A 159 6.99 -1.28 -6.47
CA GLN A 159 5.90 -1.18 -7.44
C GLN A 159 6.30 -0.44 -8.73
N ASP A 160 7.09 0.64 -8.61
CA ASP A 160 7.62 1.34 -9.78
C ASP A 160 8.58 0.48 -10.62
N ASP A 161 9.37 -0.37 -9.96
CA ASP A 161 10.34 -1.24 -10.63
C ASP A 161 9.63 -2.42 -11.30
N PHE A 162 8.64 -3.02 -10.65
CA PHE A 162 7.78 -4.03 -11.27
C PHE A 162 7.01 -3.48 -12.45
N LYS A 163 6.44 -2.28 -12.34
CA LYS A 163 5.76 -1.63 -13.47
C LYS A 163 6.71 -1.41 -14.64
N LYS A 164 7.94 -0.94 -14.41
CA LYS A 164 8.94 -0.79 -15.48
C LYS A 164 9.27 -2.14 -16.13
N GLU A 165 9.60 -3.16 -15.33
CA GLU A 165 9.92 -4.50 -15.82
C GLU A 165 8.74 -5.07 -16.63
N PHE A 166 7.53 -4.98 -16.10
CA PHE A 166 6.30 -5.41 -16.74
C PHE A 166 6.14 -4.84 -18.15
N TYR A 167 6.27 -3.52 -18.32
CA TYR A 167 6.18 -2.90 -19.63
C TYR A 167 7.37 -3.25 -20.54
N GLN A 168 8.58 -3.33 -20.00
CA GLN A 168 9.79 -3.66 -20.77
C GLN A 168 9.75 -5.07 -21.35
N VAL A 169 9.38 -6.07 -20.55
CA VAL A 169 9.48 -7.48 -20.94
C VAL A 169 8.20 -8.02 -21.58
N SER A 170 7.04 -7.44 -21.25
CA SER A 170 5.74 -7.97 -21.69
C SER A 170 4.90 -7.00 -22.52
N LYS A 171 5.31 -5.72 -22.61
CA LYS A 171 4.52 -4.63 -23.21
C LYS A 171 3.12 -4.49 -22.59
N GLY A 172 3.04 -4.69 -21.27
CA GLY A 172 1.78 -4.59 -20.52
C GLY A 172 0.87 -5.82 -20.64
N ASN A 173 1.42 -6.99 -21.00
CA ASN A 173 0.66 -8.23 -21.10
C ASN A 173 0.93 -9.14 -19.90
N LEU A 174 -0.01 -9.20 -18.96
CA LEU A 174 0.17 -9.93 -17.70
C LEU A 174 0.48 -11.42 -17.89
N LYS A 175 -0.14 -12.07 -18.87
CA LYS A 175 0.13 -13.49 -19.16
C LYS A 175 1.57 -13.72 -19.62
N LYS A 176 2.08 -12.85 -20.50
CA LYS A 176 3.50 -12.90 -20.93
C LYS A 176 4.44 -12.60 -19.78
N TYR A 177 4.08 -11.66 -18.90
CA TYR A 177 4.89 -11.33 -17.73
C TYR A 177 5.00 -12.50 -16.74
N ILE A 178 3.87 -13.15 -16.43
CA ILE A 178 3.86 -14.38 -15.61
C ILE A 178 4.72 -15.48 -16.24
N GLN A 179 4.64 -15.68 -17.57
CA GLN A 179 5.50 -16.65 -18.27
C GLN A 179 6.98 -16.29 -18.17
N TYR A 180 7.33 -15.02 -18.31
CA TYR A 180 8.71 -14.54 -18.12
C TYR A 180 9.21 -14.84 -16.71
N LEU A 181 8.42 -14.50 -15.68
CA LEU A 181 8.78 -14.71 -14.28
C LEU A 181 8.94 -16.18 -13.89
N LYS A 182 8.16 -17.08 -14.49
CA LYS A 182 8.30 -18.53 -14.27
C LYS A 182 9.61 -19.12 -14.78
N ASN A 183 10.27 -18.44 -15.71
CA ASN A 183 11.50 -18.89 -16.34
C ASN A 183 12.74 -18.14 -15.82
N LYS A 184 12.57 -17.29 -14.80
CA LYS A 184 13.61 -16.46 -14.17
C LYS A 184 14.12 -17.15 -12.91
#